data_AF-A0A838VGW7-F1
#
_entry.id   AF-A0A838VGW7-F1
#
_cell.length_a   1.000
_cell.length_b   1.000
_cell.length_c   1.000
_cell.angle_alpha   90.00
_cell.angle_beta   90.00
_cell.angle_gamma   90.00
#
_symmetry.space_group_name_H-M   'P 1'
#
loop_
_entity.id
_entity.type
_entity.pdbx_description
1 polymer ?
#
loop_
_entity_poly.entity_id
_entity_poly.type
_entity_poly.pdbx_seq_one_letter_code
_entity_poly.pdbx_strand_id
1 'polypeptide(L)' 'PEVEPAPLDPRLRGETVSDLRAAVEAHERTILEDTLARCRFNQREAAKALSLSYDQLRHALKRHGLLEKRAA' A
#
# COMPACT_ATOMS: atom_id res chain seq x y z
N PRO A 1 2.08 -14.14 40.55
CA PRO A 1 2.01 -12.72 40.13
C PRO A 1 1.22 -12.67 38.83
N GLU A 2 -0.02 -12.21 38.91
CA GLU A 2 -0.89 -12.01 37.75
C GLU A 2 -0.54 -10.64 37.17
N VAL A 3 0.13 -10.65 36.01
CA VAL A 3 0.59 -9.42 35.36
C VAL A 3 -0.64 -8.78 34.71
N GLU A 4 -1.15 -7.72 35.33
CA GLU A 4 -2.23 -6.92 34.75
C GLU A 4 -1.76 -6.36 33.39
N PRO A 5 -2.50 -6.59 32.29
CA PRO A 5 -2.05 -6.18 30.97
C PRO A 5 -2.01 -4.65 30.92
N ALA A 6 -0.82 -4.10 30.63
CA ALA A 6 -0.65 -2.68 30.40
C ALA A 6 -1.64 -2.19 29.33
N PRO A 7 -2.18 -0.96 29.46
CA PRO A 7 -3.16 -0.44 28.51
C PRO A 7 -2.57 -0.44 27.10
N LEU A 8 -3.25 -1.13 26.17
CA LEU A 8 -2.93 -1.12 24.75
C LEU A 8 -3.01 0.33 24.24
N ASP A 9 -1.93 0.84 23.63
CA ASP A 9 -1.94 2.16 22.99
C ASP A 9 -3.08 2.19 21.96
N PRO A 10 -4.07 3.11 22.08
CA PRO A 10 -5.17 3.22 21.14
C PRO A 10 -4.71 3.41 19.69
N ARG A 11 -3.50 3.94 19.48
CA ARG A 11 -2.87 4.11 18.15
C ARG A 11 -2.38 2.79 17.55
N LEU A 12 -2.18 1.76 18.36
CA LEU A 12 -1.77 0.42 17.93
C LEU A 12 -2.96 -0.53 17.68
N ARG A 13 -4.20 -0.04 17.78
CA ARG A 13 -5.37 -0.87 17.44
C ARG A 13 -5.38 -1.13 15.94
N GLY A 14 -5.01 -2.35 15.55
CA GLY A 14 -5.14 -2.82 14.19
C GLY A 14 -6.59 -2.85 13.72
N GLU A 15 -6.78 -2.73 12.42
CA GLU A 15 -8.10 -2.84 11.80
C GLU A 15 -8.58 -4.30 11.88
N THR A 16 -9.86 -4.52 12.22
CA THR A 16 -10.43 -5.87 12.19
C THR A 16 -10.79 -6.21 10.76
N VAL A 17 -10.04 -7.14 10.16
CA VAL A 17 -10.21 -7.53 8.77
C VAL A 17 -10.74 -8.96 8.68
N SER A 18 -11.79 -9.18 7.89
CA SER A 18 -12.33 -10.52 7.64
C SER A 18 -11.55 -11.31 6.57
N ASP A 19 -10.86 -10.62 5.67
CA ASP A 19 -9.96 -11.21 4.67
C ASP A 19 -8.67 -10.39 4.58
N LEU A 20 -7.60 -10.93 5.16
CA LEU A 20 -6.29 -10.30 5.17
C LEU A 20 -5.73 -10.05 3.77
N ARG A 21 -5.95 -10.99 2.84
CA ARG A 21 -5.36 -10.88 1.49
C ARG A 21 -5.97 -9.73 0.73
N ALA A 22 -7.30 -9.61 0.76
CA ALA A 22 -8.01 -8.52 0.13
C ALA A 22 -7.65 -7.15 0.73
N ALA A 23 -7.49 -7.07 2.05
CA ALA A 23 -7.11 -5.80 2.69
C ALA A 23 -5.67 -5.39 2.38
N VAL A 24 -4.72 -6.32 2.39
CA VAL A 24 -3.34 -6.02 1.98
C VAL A 24 -3.32 -5.56 0.53
N GLU A 25 -4.07 -6.20 -0.36
CA GLU A 25 -4.16 -5.80 -1.77
C GLU A 25 -4.72 -4.37 -1.93
N ALA A 26 -5.80 -4.05 -1.22
CA ALA A 26 -6.39 -2.71 -1.23
C ALA A 26 -5.43 -1.65 -0.64
N HIS A 27 -4.70 -2.00 0.42
CA HIS A 27 -3.73 -1.12 1.04
C HIS A 27 -2.53 -0.84 0.12
N GLU A 28 -1.97 -1.88 -0.49
CA GLU A 28 -0.91 -1.75 -1.49
C GLU A 28 -1.35 -0.87 -2.67
N ARG A 29 -2.57 -1.09 -3.19
CA ARG A 29 -3.15 -0.27 -4.26
C ARG A 29 -3.20 1.21 -3.86
N THR A 30 -3.67 1.49 -2.64
CA THR A 30 -3.79 2.87 -2.13
C THR A 30 -2.43 3.56 -2.05
N ILE A 31 -1.40 2.87 -1.53
CA ILE A 31 -0.03 3.40 -1.46
C ILE A 31 0.50 3.72 -2.86
N LEU A 32 0.30 2.82 -3.83
CA LEU A 32 0.74 3.00 -5.21
C LEU A 32 0.04 4.19 -5.87
N GLU A 33 -1.27 4.32 -5.72
CA GLU A 33 -2.07 5.42 -6.28
C GLU A 33 -1.67 6.78 -5.68
N ASP A 34 -1.55 6.88 -4.35
CA ASP A 34 -1.15 8.12 -3.66
C ASP A 34 0.28 8.53 -4.05
N THR A 35 1.22 7.58 -4.07
CA THR A 35 2.60 7.89 -4.45
C THR A 35 2.72 8.31 -5.91
N LEU A 36 1.99 7.65 -6.81
CA LEU A 36 1.92 8.07 -8.21
C LEU A 36 1.36 9.49 -8.34
N ALA A 37 0.29 9.83 -7.63
CA ALA A 37 -0.28 11.16 -7.65
C ALA A 37 0.73 12.23 -7.18
N ARG A 38 1.44 11.97 -6.07
CA ARG A 38 2.50 12.85 -5.54
C ARG A 38 3.66 13.02 -6.53
N CYS A 39 4.04 11.95 -7.23
CA CYS A 39 5.09 11.96 -8.25
C CYS A 39 4.61 12.39 -9.65
N ARG A 40 3.41 12.99 -9.77
CA ARG A 40 2.82 13.44 -11.06
C ARG A 40 2.77 12.32 -12.11
N PHE A 41 2.49 11.10 -11.67
CA PHE A 41 2.47 9.87 -12.45
C PHE A 41 3.80 9.53 -13.16
N ASN A 42 4.92 10.09 -12.71
CA ASN A 42 6.24 9.65 -13.14
C ASN A 42 6.60 8.35 -12.41
N GLN A 43 6.46 7.22 -13.11
CA GLN A 43 6.71 5.89 -12.56
C GLN A 43 8.14 5.70 -12.05
N ARG A 44 9.14 6.34 -12.69
CA ARG A 44 10.53 6.22 -12.23
C ARG A 44 10.75 6.91 -10.88
N GLU A 45 10.13 8.07 -10.69
CA GLU A 45 10.19 8.79 -9.42
C GLU A 45 9.37 8.10 -8.33
N ALA A 46 8.20 7.54 -8.68
CA ALA A 46 7.41 6.75 -7.74
C ALA A 46 8.15 5.48 -7.28
N ALA A 47 8.89 4.81 -8.18
CA ALA A 47 9.71 3.65 -7.82
C ALA A 47 10.78 4.04 -6.80
N LYS A 48 11.47 5.17 -7.02
CA LYS A 48 12.45 5.70 -6.06
C LYS A 48 11.81 6.06 -4.72
N ALA A 49 10.66 6.73 -4.74
CA ALA A 49 9.94 7.12 -3.52
C ALA A 49 9.51 5.91 -2.65
N LEU A 50 9.16 4.80 -3.30
CA LEU A 50 8.82 3.54 -2.64
C LEU A 50 10.02 2.63 -2.37
N SER A 51 11.23 3.04 -2.74
CA SER A 51 12.44 2.21 -2.67
C SER A 51 12.29 0.87 -3.42
N LEU A 52 11.59 0.89 -4.55
CA LEU A 52 11.39 -0.25 -5.45
C LEU A 52 12.24 -0.07 -6.71
N SER A 53 12.63 -1.18 -7.32
CA SER A 53 13.09 -1.15 -8.71
C SER A 53 11.93 -0.75 -9.63
N TYR A 54 12.25 -0.19 -10.79
CA TYR A 54 11.23 0.17 -11.78
C TYR A 54 10.39 -1.04 -12.22
N ASP A 55 11.02 -2.22 -12.40
CA ASP A 55 10.33 -3.45 -12.75
C ASP A 55 9.39 -3.90 -11.62
N GLN A 56 9.84 -3.85 -10.37
CA GLN A 56 8.99 -4.17 -9.21
C GLN A 56 7.76 -3.27 -9.14
N LEU A 57 7.94 -1.96 -9.34
CA LEU A 57 6.82 -1.03 -9.41
C LEU A 57 5.88 -1.40 -10.56
N ARG A 58 6.40 -1.62 -11.76
CA ARG A 58 5.58 -1.94 -12.92
C ARG A 58 4.79 -3.23 -12.73
N HIS A 59 5.39 -4.26 -12.14
CA HIS A 59 4.69 -5.51 -11.80
C HIS A 59 3.59 -5.28 -10.76
N ALA A 60 3.85 -4.49 -9.73
CA ALA A 60 2.85 -4.12 -8.74
C ALA A 60 1.68 -3.36 -9.39
N LEU A 61 1.97 -2.37 -10.24
CA LEU A 61 0.93 -1.61 -10.96
C LEU A 61 0.10 -2.51 -11.90
N LYS A 62 0.73 -3.49 -12.57
CA LYS A 62 0.01 -4.47 -13.40
C LYS A 62 -0.90 -5.36 -12.56
N ARG A 63 -0.38 -5.90 -11.46
CA ARG A 63 -1.15 -6.76 -10.53
C ARG A 63 -2.39 -6.05 -10.00
N HIS A 64 -2.26 -4.76 -9.68
CA HIS A 64 -3.34 -3.92 -9.15
C HIS A 64 -4.23 -3.25 -10.21
N GLY A 65 -4.00 -3.52 -11.50
CA GLY A 65 -4.79 -2.96 -12.60
C GLY A 65 -4.66 -1.43 -12.76
N LEU A 66 -3.52 -0.85 -12.36
CA LEU A 66 -3.27 0.59 -12.37
C LEU A 66 -2.61 1.10 -13.66
N LEU A 67 -2.10 0.20 -14.51
CA LEU A 67 -1.49 0.58 -15.79
C LEU A 67 -2.52 0.82 -16.90
N GLU A 68 -3.69 0.17 -16.84
CA GLU A 68 -4.69 0.21 -17.92
C GLU A 68 -5.81 1.25 -17.67
N LYS A 69 -6.02 1.67 -16.41
CA LYS A 69 -7.06 2.64 -16.01
C LYS A 69 -6.84 4.10 -16.48
N ARG A 70 -5.87 4.39 -17.36
CA ARG A 70 -5.69 5.73 -17.99
C ARG A 70 -6.24 5.83 -19.42
N ALA A 71 -6.85 4.77 -19.94
CA ALA A 71 -7.52 4.76 -21.25
C ALA A 71 -9.02 4.51 -21.10
N ALA A 72 -9.72 5.37 -20.36
CA ALA A 72 -11.18 5.51 -20.39
C ALA A 72 -11.56 6.92 -19.95
#